data_AF-A0A401S757-F1
#
_entry.id   AF-A0A401S757-F1
#
_cell.length_a   1.000
_cell.length_b   1.000
_cell.length_c   1.000
_cell.angle_alpha   90.00
_cell.angle_beta   90.00
_cell.angle_gamma   90.00
#
_symmetry.space_group_name_H-M   'P 1'
#
loop_
_entity.id
_entity.type
_entity.pdbx_description
1 polymer ?
#
loop_
_entity_poly.entity_id
_entity_poly.type
_entity_poly.pdbx_seq_one_letter_code
_entity_poly.pdbx_strand_id
1 'polypeptide(L)'
;MPRGIPIVFQIKVAGSDYHMYCTEEGDRKVVKFKEGSAPKNVEDNMKNIIFYQQTFDNTYSQFESAWALGWFLCTEVANRSHILGLKKVEKNQDEMIAVGLENVQ
;
A
#
# COMPACT_ATOMS: atom_id res chain seq x y z
N MET A 1 17.89 6.16 2.05
CA MET A 1 17.29 5.34 0.98
C MET A 1 16.07 4.66 1.54
N PRO A 2 14.96 4.55 0.79
CA PRO A 2 13.83 3.72 1.21
C PRO A 2 14.33 2.30 1.47
N ARG A 3 13.86 1.67 2.53
CA ARG A 3 14.16 0.25 2.81
C ARG A 3 13.12 -0.58 2.08
N GLY A 4 13.51 -1.65 1.39
CA GLY A 4 12.56 -2.62 0.84
C GLY A 4 12.49 -2.72 -0.69
N ILE A 5 11.70 -3.69 -1.15
CA ILE A 5 11.51 -4.03 -2.56
C ILE A 5 10.36 -3.18 -3.13
N PRO A 6 10.55 -2.43 -4.24
CA PRO A 6 9.48 -1.68 -4.85
C PRO A 6 8.46 -2.62 -5.50
N ILE A 7 7.18 -2.43 -5.18
CA ILE A 7 6.07 -3.23 -5.70
C ILE A 7 4.87 -2.36 -6.08
N VAL A 8 3.94 -2.94 -6.85
CA VAL A 8 2.64 -2.37 -7.21
C VAL A 8 1.56 -3.41 -6.94
N PHE A 9 0.43 -2.98 -6.38
CA PHE A 9 -0.73 -3.86 -6.17
C PHE A 9 -1.68 -3.78 -7.35
N GLN A 10 -2.04 -4.94 -7.90
CA GLN A 10 -3.07 -5.10 -8.92
C GLN A 10 -4.12 -6.11 -8.44
N ILE A 11 -5.39 -5.79 -8.69
CA ILE A 11 -6.54 -6.68 -8.44
C ILE A 11 -7.34 -6.87 -9.72
N LYS A 12 -8.08 -7.98 -9.80
CA LYS A 12 -9.03 -8.24 -10.88
C LYS A 12 -10.45 -8.25 -10.32
N VAL A 13 -11.33 -7.43 -10.87
CA VAL A 13 -12.74 -7.33 -10.45
C VAL A 13 -13.62 -7.46 -11.69
N ALA A 14 -14.52 -8.45 -11.70
CA ALA A 14 -15.44 -8.71 -12.83
C ALA A 14 -14.77 -8.76 -14.22
N GLY A 15 -13.52 -9.26 -14.29
CA GLY A 15 -12.76 -9.38 -15.54
C GLY A 15 -11.86 -8.18 -15.87
N SER A 16 -12.09 -7.02 -15.26
CA SER A 16 -11.26 -5.83 -15.40
C SER A 16 -10.09 -5.82 -14.41
N ASP A 17 -8.95 -5.30 -14.85
CA ASP A 17 -7.79 -5.07 -14.00
C ASP A 17 -7.88 -3.66 -13.38
N TYR A 18 -7.48 -3.56 -12.11
CA TYR A 18 -7.32 -2.31 -11.39
C TYR A 18 -6.01 -2.31 -10.65
N HIS A 19 -5.36 -1.16 -10.53
CA HIS A 19 -4.17 -1.02 -9.70
C HIS A 19 -4.33 0.07 -8.64
N MET A 20 -3.65 -0.16 -7.53
CA MET A 20 -3.69 0.70 -6.36
C MET A 20 -2.82 1.94 -6.57
N TYR A 21 -3.29 3.09 -6.08
CA TYR A 21 -2.52 4.32 -6.01
C TYR A 21 -2.84 5.11 -4.73
N CYS A 22 -1.87 5.86 -4.25
CA CYS A 22 -1.98 6.82 -3.17
C CYS A 22 -2.44 8.18 -3.71
N THR A 23 -3.31 8.87 -2.98
CA THR A 23 -3.73 10.24 -3.29
C THR A 23 -4.15 10.97 -2.01
N GLU A 24 -4.46 12.25 -2.14
CA GLU A 24 -5.07 13.06 -1.08
C GLU A 24 -6.57 13.24 -1.33
N GLU A 25 -7.34 13.22 -0.25
CA GLU A 25 -8.73 13.64 -0.20
C GLU A 25 -8.90 14.59 1.00
N GLY A 26 -8.98 15.89 0.72
CA GLY A 26 -8.84 16.91 1.76
C GLY A 26 -7.49 16.76 2.46
N ASP A 27 -7.51 16.70 3.80
CA ASP A 27 -6.30 16.56 4.61
C ASP A 27 -5.86 15.10 4.84
N ARG A 28 -6.55 14.13 4.23
CA ARG A 28 -6.28 12.70 4.41
C ARG A 28 -5.48 12.13 3.24
N LYS A 29 -4.48 11.31 3.55
CA LYS A 29 -3.84 10.43 2.57
C LYS A 29 -4.61 9.13 2.50
N VAL A 30 -4.99 8.72 1.29
CA VAL A 30 -5.84 7.55 1.06
C VAL A 30 -5.26 6.65 -0.03
N VAL A 31 -5.68 5.39 -0.01
CA VAL A 31 -5.49 4.48 -1.15
C VAL A 31 -6.76 4.41 -1.98
N LYS A 32 -6.59 4.32 -3.29
CA LYS A 32 -7.66 4.13 -4.25
C LYS A 32 -7.23 3.12 -5.31
N PHE A 33 -8.21 2.67 -6.08
CA PHE A 33 -8.00 1.83 -7.25
C PHE A 33 -8.39 2.62 -8.50
N LYS A 34 -7.58 2.55 -9.54
CA LYS A 34 -7.93 3.03 -10.88
C LYS A 34 -7.93 1.87 -11.86
N GLU A 35 -8.88 1.89 -12.79
CA GLU A 35 -8.99 0.88 -13.83
C GLU A 35 -7.78 0.92 -14.76
N GLY A 36 -7.34 -0.25 -15.20
CA GLY A 36 -6.17 -0.47 -16.03
C GLY A 36 -5.12 -1.33 -15.32
N SER A 37 -4.34 -2.07 -16.11
CA SER A 37 -3.23 -2.88 -15.60
C SER A 37 -2.15 -1.99 -14.96
N ALA A 38 -1.48 -2.53 -13.95
CA ALA A 38 -0.29 -1.92 -13.39
C ALA A 38 0.79 -1.76 -14.48
N PRO A 39 1.50 -0.62 -14.51
CA PRO A 39 2.53 -0.40 -15.51
C PRO A 39 3.67 -1.39 -15.34
N LYS A 40 4.15 -1.93 -16.46
CA LYS A 40 5.27 -2.90 -16.49
C LYS A 40 6.63 -2.24 -16.25
N ASN A 41 6.73 -0.94 -16.52
CA ASN A 41 7.91 -0.12 -16.30
C ASN A 41 7.53 1.01 -15.37
N VAL A 42 8.36 1.27 -14.37
CA VAL A 42 8.09 2.27 -13.36
C VAL A 42 9.06 3.44 -13.53
N GLU A 43 8.52 4.64 -13.69
CA GLU A 43 9.28 5.89 -13.75
C GLU A 43 9.20 6.63 -12.41
N ASP A 44 10.13 7.56 -12.16
CA ASP A 44 10.20 8.35 -10.92
C ASP A 44 8.94 9.19 -10.65
N ASN A 45 8.19 9.56 -11.70
CA ASN A 45 6.93 10.28 -11.60
C ASN A 45 5.76 9.40 -11.12
N MET A 46 5.95 8.07 -11.04
CA MET A 46 4.92 7.09 -10.66
C MET A 46 4.97 6.70 -9.18
N LYS A 47 5.63 7.48 -8.32
CA LYS A 47 5.77 7.17 -6.88
C LYS A 47 4.46 6.90 -6.16
N ASN A 48 3.34 7.43 -6.66
CA ASN A 48 2.03 7.24 -6.04
C ASN A 48 1.46 5.81 -6.19
N ILE A 49 1.96 5.00 -7.12
CA ILE A 49 1.56 3.59 -7.26
C ILE A 49 2.54 2.61 -6.61
N ILE A 50 3.70 3.10 -6.17
CA ILE A 50 4.79 2.27 -5.65
C ILE A 50 4.71 2.18 -4.14
N PHE A 51 4.86 0.96 -3.64
CA PHE A 51 5.10 0.68 -2.24
C PHE A 51 6.43 -0.04 -2.06
N TYR A 52 7.15 0.26 -0.99
CA TYR A 52 8.33 -0.50 -0.59
C TYR A 52 7.90 -1.58 0.39
N GLN A 53 7.95 -2.84 -0.06
CA GLN A 53 7.76 -4.01 0.78
C GLN A 53 8.97 -4.20 1.69
N GLN A 54 8.72 -4.25 2.99
CA GLN A 54 9.71 -4.45 4.04
C GLN A 54 9.29 -5.60 4.94
N THR A 55 10.25 -6.34 5.49
CA THR A 55 9.99 -7.32 6.55
C THR A 55 9.57 -6.59 7.82
N PHE A 56 8.50 -7.07 8.47
CA PHE A 56 7.98 -6.60 9.74
C PHE A 56 7.95 -7.76 10.74
N ASP A 57 8.58 -7.55 11.90
CA ASP A 57 8.64 -8.53 13.00
C ASP A 57 9.02 -9.96 12.57
N ASN A 58 9.99 -10.07 11.66
CA ASN A 58 10.52 -11.30 11.05
C ASN A 58 9.53 -12.21 10.30
N THR A 59 8.23 -11.97 10.42
CA THR A 59 7.17 -12.88 9.94
C THR A 59 6.26 -12.18 8.93
N TYR A 60 5.97 -10.91 9.13
CA TYR A 60 5.01 -10.16 8.34
C TYR A 60 5.71 -9.26 7.33
N SER A 61 4.93 -8.67 6.43
CA SER A 61 5.36 -7.57 5.59
C SER A 61 4.70 -6.26 6.03
N GLN A 62 5.36 -5.15 5.76
CA GLN A 62 4.77 -3.82 5.77
C GLN A 62 5.07 -3.12 4.44
N PHE A 63 4.23 -2.16 4.05
CA PHE A 63 4.30 -1.54 2.74
C PHE A 63 4.31 -0.02 2.85
N GLU A 64 5.49 0.58 2.73
CA GLU A 64 5.66 2.03 2.82
C GLU A 64 5.36 2.70 1.48
N SER A 65 4.56 3.77 1.46
CA SER A 65 4.29 4.54 0.25
C SER A 65 5.55 5.25 -0.25
N ALA A 66 5.91 5.07 -1.53
CA ALA A 66 7.01 5.83 -2.12
C ALA A 66 6.68 7.31 -2.35
N TRP A 67 5.39 7.65 -2.39
CA TRP A 67 4.89 9.02 -2.53
C TRP A 67 4.80 9.75 -1.19
N ALA A 68 4.55 9.03 -0.09
CA ALA A 68 4.46 9.60 1.25
C ALA A 68 5.35 8.81 2.24
N LEU A 69 6.61 9.25 2.39
CA LEU A 69 7.56 8.61 3.30
C LEU A 69 7.06 8.59 4.75
N GLY A 70 7.25 7.45 5.42
CA GLY A 70 6.74 7.17 6.77
C GLY A 70 5.25 6.82 6.82
N TRP A 71 4.55 6.75 5.69
CA TRP A 71 3.17 6.29 5.61
C TRP A 71 3.11 4.88 5.06
N PHE A 72 2.40 4.01 5.76
CA PHE A 72 2.30 2.59 5.45
C PHE A 72 0.88 2.21 5.10
N LEU A 73 0.71 1.21 4.23
CA LEU A 73 -0.57 0.52 4.10
C LEU A 73 -1.00 -0.01 5.47
N CYS A 74 -2.27 0.16 5.78
CA CYS A 74 -2.84 -0.28 7.04
C CYS A 74 -4.31 -0.65 6.88
N THR A 75 -4.83 -1.30 7.91
CA THR A 75 -6.29 -1.40 8.10
C THR A 75 -6.73 -0.36 9.14
N GLU A 76 -7.73 0.46 8.79
CA GLU A 76 -8.37 1.38 9.72
C GLU A 76 -9.78 0.88 10.05
N VAL A 77 -10.20 1.05 11.30
CA VAL A 77 -11.59 0.75 11.70
C VAL A 77 -12.43 2.01 11.50
N ALA A 78 -13.34 1.98 10.53
CA ALA A 78 -14.29 3.05 10.26
C ALA A 78 -15.73 2.49 10.30
N ASN A 79 -16.58 3.01 11.18
CA ASN A 79 -18.00 2.63 11.27
C ASN A 79 -18.24 1.11 11.35
N ARG A 80 -17.47 0.40 12.17
CA ARG A 80 -17.47 -1.07 12.32
C ARG A 80 -17.03 -1.86 11.08
N SER A 81 -16.52 -1.19 10.06
CA SER A 81 -15.89 -1.82 8.89
C SER A 81 -14.37 -1.60 8.95
N HIS A 82 -13.61 -2.57 8.43
CA HIS A 82 -12.17 -2.40 8.21
C HIS A 82 -11.97 -1.87 6.80
N ILE A 83 -11.33 -0.71 6.68
CA ILE A 83 -10.99 -0.10 5.40
C ILE A 83 -9.47 -0.17 5.20
N LEU A 84 -9.05 -0.40 3.97
CA LEU A 84 -7.63 -0.28 3.60
C LEU A 84 -7.29 1.21 3.48
N GLY A 85 -6.21 1.64 4.14
CA GLY A 85 -5.83 3.04 4.23
C GLY A 85 -4.32 3.27 4.30
N LEU A 86 -3.93 4.51 4.58
CA LEU A 86 -2.54 4.89 4.85
C LEU A 86 -2.43 5.46 6.25
N LYS A 87 -1.46 4.98 7.02
CA LYS A 87 -1.16 5.48 8.37
C LYS A 87 0.27 5.95 8.48
N LYS A 88 0.46 7.14 9.07
CA LYS A 88 1.79 7.64 9.43
C LYS A 88 2.27 6.89 10.68
N VAL A 89 3.45 6.27 10.58
CA VAL A 89 4.03 5.50 11.68
C VAL A 89 5.23 6.24 12.24
N GLU A 90 5.18 6.57 13.53
CA GLU A 90 6.29 7.22 14.24
C GLU A 90 7.14 6.23 15.06
N LYS A 91 6.60 5.03 15.35
CA LYS A 91 7.25 3.95 16.11
C LYS A 91 6.98 2.59 15.47
N ASN A 92 8.01 1.76 15.33
CA ASN A 92 8.00 0.49 14.58
C ASN A 92 7.21 -0.68 15.21
N GLN A 93 6.09 -0.44 15.91
CA GLN A 93 5.32 -1.49 16.62
C GLN A 93 3.81 -1.41 16.38
N ASP A 94 3.39 -0.83 15.25
CA ASP A 94 1.97 -0.67 14.95
C ASP A 94 1.43 -1.89 14.19
N GLU A 95 0.77 -2.82 14.89
CA GLU A 95 0.25 -4.05 14.29
C GLU A 95 -0.73 -3.81 13.12
N MET A 96 -1.35 -2.63 13.03
CA MET A 96 -2.28 -2.30 11.93
C MET A 96 -1.61 -2.19 10.56
N ILE A 97 -0.27 -2.11 10.51
CA ILE A 97 0.53 -2.07 9.28
C ILE A 97 1.12 -3.45 8.92
N ALA A 98 0.95 -4.44 9.80
CA ALA A 98 1.43 -5.79 9.58
C ALA A 98 0.50 -6.52 8.60
N VAL A 99 1.08 -7.06 7.54
CA VAL A 99 0.35 -7.77 6.49
C VAL A 99 0.96 -9.16 6.30
N GLY A 100 0.14 -10.20 6.51
CA GLY A 100 0.47 -11.55 6.11
C GLY A 100 0.37 -11.72 4.60
N LEU A 101 1.34 -12.43 4.01
CA LEU A 101 1.33 -12.76 2.59
C LEU A 101 1.18 -14.28 2.42
N GLU A 102 0.11 -14.69 1.77
CA GLU A 102 -0.11 -16.07 1.37
C GLU A 102 -0.05 -16.16 -0.16
N ASN A 103 0.79 -17.05 -0.68
CA ASN A 103 0.84 -17.33 -2.11
C ASN A 103 -0.33 -18.23 -2.46
N VAL A 104 -1.30 -17.68 -3.19
CA VAL A 104 -2.40 -18.48 -3.75
C VAL A 104 -1.89 -19.09 -5.06
N GLN A 105 -1.81 -20.42 -5.09
CA GLN A 105 -1.49 -21.20 -6.30
C GLN A 105 -2.68 -21.28 -7.25
#